data_AF-A0ABD2RSG5-F1
#
_entry.id   AF-A0ABD2RSG5-F1
#
_cell.length_a   1.000
_cell.length_b   1.000
_cell.length_c   1.000
_cell.angle_alpha   90.00
_cell.angle_beta   90.00
_cell.angle_gamma   90.00
#
_symmetry.space_group_name_H-M   'P 1'
#
loop_
_entity.id
_entity.type
_entity.pdbx_description
1 polymer ?
#
loop_
_entity_poly.entity_id
_entity_poly.type
_entity_poly.pdbx_seq_one_letter_code
_entity_poly.pdbx_strand_id
1 'polypeptide(L)'
;RDRLVECYFWILGVYFEPKYSRARKMLTKVLKMTSIIDDTFDAYATYDELVTFTDAIQRWEANAIDSIPPYMRPLYQALLDIYSEMEQVLSKECKLDRLYYAKYEMKKLVRAYFKEAQWLNDANYIPKYEEHMENSLVSAAYMMGSTTSLIGMEEFVSKETFEWLMNEPLIVRASSLISRAMDDIVGHEVEQERGHVASIIECYMKEYGTSKQEAYIKFQKEITNAWKDINKEFFRPTEVPMFVLERVLNLARVMDTLYKEEDGYTNAKGKLKNMINSILTESVKI
;
A
#
# COMPACT_ATOMS: atom_id res chain seq x y z
N ARG A 1 -12.03 8.51 -2.06
CA ARG A 1 -13.19 7.63 -2.32
C ARG A 1 -13.70 7.03 -0.99
N ASP A 2 -15.01 6.80 -0.79
CA ASP A 2 -15.54 6.13 0.41
C ASP A 2 -15.50 4.61 0.25
N ARG A 3 -14.66 3.96 1.08
CA ARG A 3 -14.28 2.53 0.99
C ARG A 3 -13.85 1.97 2.34
N LEU A 4 -14.40 2.49 3.45
CA LEU A 4 -13.91 2.13 4.78
C LEU A 4 -14.12 0.64 5.10
N VAL A 5 -15.24 0.06 4.68
CA VAL A 5 -15.57 -1.35 4.94
C VAL A 5 -14.65 -2.26 4.13
N GLU A 6 -14.38 -1.90 2.87
CA GLU A 6 -13.46 -2.59 1.98
C GLU A 6 -12.01 -2.50 2.51
N CYS A 7 -11.57 -1.33 3.00
CA CYS A 7 -10.27 -1.19 3.68
C CYS A 7 -10.20 -2.10 4.91
N TYR A 8 -11.24 -2.11 5.75
CA TYR A 8 -11.25 -2.95 6.95
C TYR A 8 -11.23 -4.45 6.59
N PHE A 9 -11.95 -4.85 5.54
CA PHE A 9 -11.91 -6.21 4.99
C PHE A 9 -10.51 -6.59 4.51
N TRP A 10 -9.83 -5.67 3.82
CA TRP A 10 -8.43 -5.85 3.41
C TRP A 10 -7.54 -6.16 4.62
N ILE A 11 -7.68 -5.39 5.69
CA ILE A 11 -6.88 -5.55 6.91
C ILE A 11 -7.26 -6.80 7.72
N LEU A 12 -8.52 -7.23 7.66
CA LEU A 12 -8.93 -8.51 8.24
C LEU A 12 -8.21 -9.70 7.59
N GLY A 13 -7.91 -9.61 6.29
CA GLY A 13 -7.09 -10.59 5.58
C GLY A 13 -5.67 -10.70 6.15
N VAL A 14 -5.11 -9.60 6.67
CA VAL A 14 -3.74 -9.55 7.23
C VAL A 14 -3.66 -10.29 8.57
N TYR A 15 -4.67 -10.11 9.43
CA TYR A 15 -4.85 -10.85 10.69
C TYR A 15 -6.30 -10.78 11.20
N PHE A 16 -6.94 -11.94 11.31
CA PHE A 16 -8.36 -12.04 11.71
C PHE A 16 -8.52 -12.31 13.22
N GLU A 17 -7.48 -12.74 13.90
CA GLU A 17 -7.56 -13.22 15.28
C GLU A 17 -7.94 -12.10 16.26
N PRO A 18 -8.74 -12.39 17.30
CA PRO A 18 -9.23 -11.36 18.22
C PRO A 18 -8.13 -10.52 18.88
N LYS A 19 -6.99 -11.13 19.23
CA LYS A 19 -5.85 -10.45 19.87
C LYS A 19 -5.25 -9.32 19.02
N TYR A 20 -5.42 -9.36 17.70
CA TYR A 20 -4.90 -8.33 16.79
C TYR A 20 -5.87 -7.17 16.53
N SER A 21 -6.95 -7.04 17.31
CA SER A 21 -7.96 -5.98 17.15
C SER A 21 -7.35 -4.56 17.12
N ARG A 22 -6.39 -4.28 18.00
CA ARG A 22 -5.67 -3.00 18.03
C ARG A 22 -4.88 -2.76 16.75
N ALA A 23 -4.09 -3.75 16.34
CA ALA A 23 -3.33 -3.70 15.09
C ALA A 23 -4.26 -3.45 13.90
N ARG A 24 -5.44 -4.11 13.86
CA ARG A 24 -6.39 -3.94 12.75
C ARG A 24 -6.91 -2.52 12.69
N LYS A 25 -7.30 -1.97 13.83
CA LYS A 25 -7.80 -0.59 13.90
C LYS A 25 -6.75 0.41 13.42
N MET A 26 -5.50 0.26 13.87
CA MET A 26 -4.40 1.13 13.49
C MET A 26 -4.07 1.02 11.99
N LEU A 27 -3.88 -0.20 11.49
CA LEU A 27 -3.55 -0.43 10.08
C LEU A 27 -4.70 -0.02 9.15
N THR A 28 -5.96 -0.22 9.54
CA THR A 28 -7.12 0.23 8.73
C THR A 28 -7.14 1.74 8.59
N LYS A 29 -6.86 2.49 9.66
CA LYS A 29 -6.78 3.95 9.60
C LYS A 29 -5.66 4.41 8.66
N VAL A 30 -4.49 3.79 8.74
CA VAL A 30 -3.35 4.12 7.87
C VAL A 30 -3.65 3.76 6.42
N LEU A 31 -4.14 2.55 6.13
CA LEU A 31 -4.50 2.15 4.77
C LEU A 31 -5.59 3.06 4.19
N LYS A 32 -6.59 3.44 5.01
CA LYS A 32 -7.62 4.37 4.57
C LYS A 32 -7.04 5.75 4.24
N MET A 33 -6.12 6.23 5.07
CA MET A 33 -5.41 7.50 4.84
C MET A 33 -4.57 7.43 3.57
N THR A 34 -3.85 6.32 3.35
CA THR A 34 -3.10 6.05 2.13
C THR A 34 -3.98 6.16 0.89
N SER A 35 -5.16 5.53 0.86
CA SER A 35 -6.05 5.67 -0.31
C SER A 35 -6.60 7.09 -0.52
N ILE A 36 -6.73 7.90 0.53
CA ILE A 36 -7.14 9.30 0.35
C ILE A 36 -5.99 10.12 -0.21
N ILE A 37 -4.76 9.86 0.25
CA ILE A 37 -3.54 10.47 -0.29
C ILE A 37 -3.38 10.09 -1.77
N ASP A 38 -3.42 8.80 -2.08
CA ASP A 38 -3.40 8.24 -3.44
C ASP A 38 -4.38 8.97 -4.38
N ASP A 39 -5.67 8.97 -4.03
CA ASP A 39 -6.70 9.73 -4.77
C ASP A 39 -6.31 11.21 -4.96
N THR A 40 -5.73 11.84 -3.94
CA THR A 40 -5.32 13.24 -3.98
C THR A 40 -4.21 13.49 -5.00
N PHE A 41 -3.23 12.58 -5.07
CA PHE A 41 -2.14 12.63 -6.05
C PHE A 41 -2.62 12.35 -7.46
N ASP A 42 -3.57 11.44 -7.63
CA ASP A 42 -3.99 10.97 -8.95
C ASP A 42 -5.04 11.85 -9.63
N ALA A 43 -5.93 12.47 -8.84
CA ALA A 43 -7.16 13.02 -9.39
C ALA A 43 -7.62 14.37 -8.84
N TYR A 44 -7.19 14.79 -7.63
CA TYR A 44 -7.78 15.97 -6.98
C TYR A 44 -6.87 17.19 -6.88
N ALA A 45 -5.56 17.01 -6.67
CA ALA A 45 -4.64 18.12 -6.51
C ALA A 45 -3.91 18.42 -7.83
N THR A 46 -3.60 19.69 -8.05
CA THR A 46 -2.69 20.08 -9.14
C THR A 46 -1.25 19.73 -8.77
N TYR A 47 -0.39 19.61 -9.77
CA TYR A 47 1.04 19.33 -9.57
C TYR A 47 1.70 20.30 -8.56
N ASP A 48 1.45 21.61 -8.70
CA ASP A 48 2.02 22.63 -7.81
C ASP A 48 1.55 22.48 -6.34
N GLU A 49 0.28 22.10 -6.14
CA GLU A 49 -0.24 21.82 -4.80
C GLU A 49 0.40 20.56 -4.20
N LEU A 50 0.64 19.54 -5.03
CA LEU A 50 1.33 18.31 -4.61
C LEU A 50 2.78 18.55 -4.18
N VAL A 51 3.47 19.55 -4.74
CA VAL A 51 4.82 19.94 -4.27
C VAL A 51 4.76 20.33 -2.79
N THR A 52 3.88 21.26 -2.44
CA THR A 52 3.73 21.76 -1.07
C THR A 52 3.20 20.69 -0.11
N PHE A 53 2.26 19.86 -0.57
CA PHE A 53 1.70 18.78 0.22
C PHE A 53 2.75 17.69 0.53
N THR A 54 3.53 17.29 -0.47
CA THR A 54 4.64 16.35 -0.33
C THR A 54 5.65 16.88 0.68
N ASP A 55 6.10 18.12 0.52
CA ASP A 55 7.04 18.78 1.42
C ASP A 55 6.54 18.85 2.87
N ALA A 56 5.25 19.18 3.07
CA ALA A 56 4.64 19.18 4.40
C ALA A 56 4.63 17.78 5.06
N ILE A 57 4.37 16.72 4.29
CA ILE A 57 4.46 15.34 4.78
C ILE A 57 5.92 14.97 5.05
N GLN A 58 6.87 15.38 4.21
CA GLN A 58 8.29 15.11 4.46
C GLN A 58 8.81 15.79 5.73
N ARG A 59 8.36 17.01 6.04
CA ARG A 59 8.64 17.68 7.33
C ARG A 59 7.97 16.96 8.50
N TRP A 60 6.68 16.61 8.36
CA TRP A 60 5.86 16.00 9.41
C TRP A 60 5.69 16.91 10.64
N GLU A 61 5.47 18.21 10.40
CA GLU A 61 5.34 19.25 11.43
C GLU A 61 3.96 19.90 11.37
N ALA A 62 3.33 20.17 12.52
CA ALA A 62 1.98 20.72 12.56
C ALA A 62 1.86 22.10 11.87
N ASN A 63 2.91 22.93 11.95
CA ASN A 63 2.97 24.24 11.30
C ASN A 63 3.08 24.17 9.76
N ALA A 64 3.43 23.02 9.17
CA ALA A 64 3.49 22.87 7.72
C ALA A 64 2.10 22.98 7.07
N ILE A 65 1.02 22.87 7.85
CA ILE A 65 -0.36 23.03 7.39
C ILE A 65 -0.62 24.40 6.74
N ASP A 66 0.12 25.43 7.14
CA ASP A 66 -0.03 26.79 6.60
C ASP A 66 0.46 26.89 5.14
N SER A 67 1.37 26.00 4.74
CA SER A 67 1.90 25.91 3.37
C SER A 67 0.98 25.13 2.42
N ILE A 68 -0.09 24.52 2.93
CA ILE A 68 -1.00 23.66 2.17
C ILE A 68 -2.29 24.44 1.82
N PRO A 69 -2.87 24.24 0.62
CA PRO A 69 -4.17 24.80 0.25
C PRO A 69 -5.27 24.49 1.28
N PRO A 70 -6.18 25.45 1.59
CA PRO A 70 -7.18 25.28 2.65
C PRO A 70 -8.02 24.00 2.56
N TYR A 71 -8.36 23.52 1.36
CA TYR A 71 -9.17 22.32 1.17
C TYR A 71 -8.42 21.01 1.48
N MET A 72 -7.09 21.00 1.40
CA MET A 72 -6.22 19.86 1.71
C MET A 72 -5.76 19.83 3.17
N ARG A 73 -5.89 20.96 3.91
CA ARG A 73 -5.53 21.04 5.33
C ARG A 73 -6.23 19.99 6.20
N PRO A 74 -7.53 19.69 6.03
CA PRO A 74 -8.19 18.62 6.78
C PRO A 74 -7.55 17.25 6.55
N LEU A 75 -7.10 16.96 5.33
CA LEU A 75 -6.40 15.71 5.01
C LEU A 75 -5.06 15.63 5.75
N TYR A 76 -4.26 16.70 5.70
CA TYR A 76 -2.99 16.75 6.42
C TYR A 76 -3.17 16.62 7.93
N GLN A 77 -4.14 17.33 8.50
CA GLN A 77 -4.45 17.23 9.92
C GLN A 77 -4.87 15.81 10.30
N ALA A 78 -5.74 15.17 9.52
CA ALA A 78 -6.17 13.81 9.77
C ALA A 78 -5.01 12.79 9.70
N LEU A 79 -4.05 12.99 8.79
CA LEU A 79 -2.82 12.19 8.75
C LEU A 79 -2.03 12.34 10.06
N LEU A 80 -1.80 13.57 10.52
CA LEU A 80 -1.09 13.81 11.77
C LEU A 80 -1.84 13.20 12.98
N ASP A 81 -3.15 13.39 13.06
CA ASP A 81 -3.99 12.88 14.14
C ASP A 81 -3.92 11.35 14.25
N ILE A 82 -3.96 10.63 13.13
CA ILE A 82 -3.82 9.16 13.11
C ILE A 82 -2.50 8.72 13.75
N TYR A 83 -1.40 9.39 13.41
CA TYR A 83 -0.08 9.04 13.96
C TYR A 83 0.09 9.52 15.41
N SER A 84 -0.51 10.63 15.79
CA SER A 84 -0.54 11.10 17.18
C SER A 84 -1.36 10.17 18.08
N GLU A 85 -2.46 9.59 17.59
CA GLU A 85 -3.18 8.54 18.31
C GLU A 85 -2.29 7.30 18.55
N MET A 86 -1.54 6.87 17.52
CA MET A 86 -0.58 5.75 17.67
C MET A 86 0.51 6.09 18.69
N GLU A 87 1.06 7.30 18.62
CA GLU A 87 2.07 7.80 19.55
C GLU A 87 1.60 7.73 21.01
N GLN A 88 0.38 8.17 21.29
CA GLN A 88 -0.19 8.13 22.65
C GLN A 88 -0.32 6.70 23.19
N VAL A 89 -0.66 5.73 22.34
CA VAL A 89 -0.76 4.32 22.72
C VAL A 89 0.64 3.73 22.96
N LEU A 90 1.54 3.91 22.00
CA LEU A 90 2.88 3.30 22.03
C LEU A 90 3.77 3.88 23.12
N SER A 91 3.60 5.17 23.45
CA SER A 91 4.36 5.83 24.54
C SER A 91 4.08 5.20 25.90
N LYS A 92 2.83 4.78 26.16
CA LYS A 92 2.44 4.11 27.41
C LYS A 92 3.02 2.70 27.54
N GLU A 93 3.46 2.11 26.43
CA GLU A 93 3.97 0.74 26.36
C GLU A 93 5.49 0.67 26.18
N CYS A 94 6.19 1.81 26.23
CA CYS A 94 7.62 1.91 25.91
C CYS A 94 7.95 1.36 24.50
N LYS A 95 7.06 1.57 23.53
CA LYS A 95 7.17 1.11 22.12
C LYS A 95 7.19 2.27 21.12
N LEU A 96 7.54 3.47 21.58
CA LEU A 96 7.47 4.70 20.77
C LEU A 96 8.44 4.69 19.58
N ASP A 97 9.56 3.98 19.72
CA ASP A 97 10.55 3.75 18.67
C ASP A 97 9.94 3.14 17.40
N ARG A 98 8.90 2.30 17.53
CA ARG A 98 8.17 1.72 16.38
C ARG A 98 7.62 2.79 15.44
N LEU A 99 7.18 3.92 15.98
CA LEU A 99 6.52 4.97 15.22
C LEU A 99 7.46 5.61 14.17
N TYR A 100 8.77 5.61 14.43
CA TYR A 100 9.77 6.06 13.46
C TYR A 100 9.62 5.32 12.13
N TYR A 101 9.53 3.99 12.18
CA TYR A 101 9.42 3.12 11.00
C TYR A 101 8.13 3.37 10.23
N ALA A 102 7.01 3.55 10.93
CA ALA A 102 5.72 3.85 10.31
C ALA A 102 5.73 5.20 9.57
N LYS A 103 6.35 6.24 10.17
CA LYS A 103 6.49 7.56 9.54
C LYS A 103 7.46 7.50 8.37
N TYR A 104 8.55 6.76 8.50
CA TYR A 104 9.54 6.59 7.43
C TYR A 104 8.90 5.99 6.17
N GLU A 105 8.17 4.89 6.32
CA GLU A 105 7.53 4.23 5.17
C GLU A 105 6.40 5.07 4.55
N MET A 106 5.63 5.81 5.35
CA MET A 106 4.64 6.74 4.79
C MET A 106 5.29 7.87 4.00
N LYS A 107 6.38 8.46 4.54
CA LYS A 107 7.15 9.48 3.79
C LYS A 107 7.71 8.92 2.50
N LYS A 108 8.20 7.67 2.51
CA LYS A 108 8.72 6.96 1.34
C LYS A 108 7.62 6.72 0.30
N LEU A 109 6.46 6.26 0.71
CA LEU A 109 5.28 6.08 -0.15
C LEU A 109 4.86 7.39 -0.82
N VAL A 110 4.75 8.48 -0.06
CA VAL A 110 4.38 9.79 -0.60
C VAL A 110 5.39 10.33 -1.61
N ARG A 111 6.69 10.05 -1.44
CA ARG A 111 7.70 10.37 -2.47
C ARG A 111 7.47 9.58 -3.76
N ALA A 112 7.03 8.32 -3.66
CA ALA A 112 6.75 7.51 -4.84
C ALA A 112 5.51 8.02 -5.60
N TYR A 113 4.43 8.37 -4.90
CA TYR A 113 3.27 9.03 -5.52
C TYR A 113 3.64 10.37 -6.15
N PHE A 114 4.48 11.17 -5.49
CA PHE A 114 4.95 12.42 -6.08
C PHE A 114 5.77 12.21 -7.36
N LYS A 115 6.58 11.14 -7.42
CA LYS A 115 7.33 10.79 -8.63
C LYS A 115 6.40 10.35 -9.78
N GLU A 116 5.32 9.63 -9.50
CA GLU A 116 4.28 9.32 -10.49
C GLU A 116 3.58 10.59 -11.00
N ALA A 117 3.23 11.50 -10.09
CA ALA A 117 2.67 12.81 -10.47
C ALA A 117 3.65 13.65 -11.31
N GLN A 118 4.96 13.55 -11.06
CA GLN A 118 6.00 14.16 -11.90
C GLN A 118 5.98 13.61 -13.32
N TRP A 119 5.90 12.29 -13.48
CA TRP A 119 5.82 11.66 -14.80
C TRP A 119 4.53 12.03 -15.53
N LEU A 120 3.40 12.09 -14.83
CA LEU A 120 2.13 12.51 -15.41
C LEU A 120 2.15 13.97 -15.88
N ASN A 121 2.81 14.87 -15.13
CA ASN A 121 2.91 16.28 -15.46
C ASN A 121 3.87 16.57 -16.63
N ASP A 122 4.88 15.72 -16.86
CA ASP A 122 5.78 15.84 -18.01
C ASP A 122 5.27 15.06 -19.23
N ALA A 123 4.52 15.74 -20.09
CA ALA A 123 3.96 15.17 -21.32
C ALA A 123 5.01 14.56 -22.28
N ASN A 124 6.29 14.85 -22.12
CA ASN A 124 7.36 14.31 -22.96
C ASN A 124 8.08 13.10 -22.32
N TYR A 125 7.74 12.75 -21.08
CA TYR A 125 8.42 11.71 -20.34
C TYR A 125 7.52 10.49 -20.13
N ILE A 126 8.01 9.34 -20.57
CA ILE A 126 7.51 8.05 -20.10
C ILE A 126 8.73 7.31 -19.55
N PRO A 127 8.71 6.88 -18.28
CA PRO A 127 9.84 6.20 -17.67
C PRO A 127 10.16 4.91 -18.40
N LYS A 128 11.42 4.47 -18.26
CA LYS A 128 11.80 3.11 -18.63
C LYS A 128 11.14 2.13 -17.67
N TYR A 129 10.91 0.90 -18.12
CA TYR A 129 10.29 -0.16 -17.35
C TYR A 129 10.97 -0.37 -15.99
N GLU A 130 12.30 -0.46 -15.95
CA GLU A 130 13.03 -0.69 -14.69
C GLU A 130 12.90 0.47 -13.70
N GLU A 131 12.94 1.72 -14.19
CA GLU A 131 12.72 2.91 -13.36
C GLU A 131 11.28 2.96 -12.82
N HIS A 132 10.31 2.70 -13.70
CA HIS A 132 8.90 2.67 -13.32
C HIS A 132 8.66 1.60 -12.26
N MET A 133 9.17 0.38 -12.49
CA MET A 133 9.00 -0.75 -11.58
C MET A 133 9.61 -0.46 -10.20
N GLU A 134 10.79 0.16 -10.10
CA GLU A 134 11.40 0.52 -8.82
C GLU A 134 10.49 1.45 -7.99
N ASN A 135 9.89 2.47 -8.62
CA ASN A 135 8.93 3.35 -7.97
C ASN A 135 7.62 2.62 -7.64
N SER A 136 7.15 1.80 -8.57
CA SER A 136 5.87 1.10 -8.51
C SER A 136 5.78 0.10 -7.36
N LEU A 137 6.90 -0.56 -7.04
CA LEU A 137 6.97 -1.44 -5.87
C LEU A 137 6.75 -0.66 -4.56
N VAL A 138 7.12 0.62 -4.53
CA VAL A 138 6.89 1.50 -3.39
C VAL A 138 5.46 2.05 -3.40
N SER A 139 5.00 2.60 -4.53
CA SER A 139 3.66 3.20 -4.67
C SER A 139 2.51 2.20 -4.52
N ALA A 140 2.79 0.90 -4.72
CA ALA A 140 1.87 -0.18 -4.35
C ALA A 140 1.53 -0.24 -2.84
N ALA A 141 2.17 0.57 -2.00
CA ALA A 141 1.92 0.74 -0.56
C ALA A 141 2.16 -0.50 0.32
N TYR A 142 2.59 -1.63 -0.25
CA TYR A 142 2.77 -2.89 0.47
C TYR A 142 4.01 -2.93 1.36
N MET A 143 5.05 -2.18 1.04
CA MET A 143 6.20 -1.96 1.94
C MET A 143 5.74 -1.21 3.21
N MET A 144 4.99 -0.12 3.04
CA MET A 144 4.38 0.64 4.12
C MET A 144 3.37 -0.19 4.92
N GLY A 145 2.52 -0.96 4.24
CA GLY A 145 1.55 -1.86 4.85
C GLY A 145 2.24 -2.94 5.69
N SER A 146 3.31 -3.54 5.18
CA SER A 146 4.09 -4.56 5.90
C SER A 146 4.67 -4.01 7.20
N THR A 147 5.34 -2.86 7.14
CA THR A 147 5.88 -2.19 8.33
C THR A 147 4.80 -1.77 9.32
N THR A 148 3.74 -1.11 8.84
CA THR A 148 2.66 -0.59 9.68
C THR A 148 1.88 -1.73 10.34
N SER A 149 1.81 -2.91 9.72
CA SER A 149 1.14 -4.10 10.25
C SER A 149 1.69 -4.56 11.60
N LEU A 150 2.97 -4.28 11.89
CA LEU A 150 3.64 -4.66 13.12
C LEU A 150 3.52 -3.63 14.24
N ILE A 151 3.17 -2.38 13.91
CA ILE A 151 3.20 -1.26 14.84
C ILE A 151 2.19 -1.46 15.98
N GLY A 152 0.95 -1.81 15.61
CA GLY A 152 -0.14 -2.00 16.56
C GLY A 152 -0.15 -3.36 17.25
N MET A 153 0.83 -4.25 16.99
CA MET A 153 0.91 -5.57 17.62
C MET A 153 1.33 -5.47 19.09
N GLU A 154 0.82 -6.36 19.93
CA GLU A 154 1.22 -6.44 21.34
C GLU A 154 2.53 -7.19 21.51
N GLU A 155 2.78 -8.15 20.62
CA GLU A 155 3.99 -8.95 20.55
C GLU A 155 5.27 -8.10 20.53
N PHE A 156 6.34 -8.67 21.05
CA PHE A 156 7.67 -8.09 20.93
C PHE A 156 8.12 -8.18 19.48
N VAL A 157 8.46 -7.03 18.91
CA VAL A 157 9.04 -6.87 17.57
C VAL A 157 10.32 -6.08 17.78
N SER A 158 11.45 -6.66 17.40
CA SER A 158 12.76 -6.06 17.64
C SER A 158 13.04 -4.94 16.64
N LYS A 159 14.00 -4.07 16.97
CA LYS A 159 14.48 -3.02 16.07
C LYS A 159 15.02 -3.62 14.76
N GLU A 160 15.77 -4.71 14.88
CA GLU A 160 16.36 -5.45 13.77
C GLU A 160 15.29 -6.01 12.83
N THR A 161 14.12 -6.37 13.35
CA THR A 161 12.98 -6.83 12.52
C THR A 161 12.44 -5.68 11.66
N PHE A 162 12.35 -4.48 12.20
CA PHE A 162 11.92 -3.31 11.43
C PHE A 162 12.99 -2.86 10.42
N GLU A 163 14.27 -2.92 10.79
CA GLU A 163 15.38 -2.66 9.89
C GLU A 163 15.44 -3.69 8.76
N TRP A 164 15.18 -4.97 9.07
CA TRP A 164 15.03 -6.02 8.08
C TRP A 164 13.91 -5.69 7.08
N LEU A 165 12.72 -5.26 7.53
CA LEU A 165 11.64 -4.82 6.63
C LEU A 165 12.03 -3.61 5.77
N MET A 166 12.69 -2.61 6.35
CA MET A 166 13.15 -1.41 5.64
C MET A 166 14.20 -1.70 4.57
N ASN A 167 14.96 -2.79 4.73
CA ASN A 167 15.90 -3.26 3.71
C ASN A 167 15.22 -4.03 2.57
N GLU A 168 13.88 -4.05 2.54
CA GLU A 168 13.07 -4.59 1.45
C GLU A 168 13.45 -6.04 1.10
N PRO A 169 13.28 -6.97 2.04
CA PRO A 169 13.65 -8.36 1.85
C PRO A 169 12.81 -8.96 0.73
N LEU A 170 13.27 -10.10 0.20
CA LEU A 170 12.68 -10.71 -0.99
C LEU A 170 11.16 -10.89 -0.87
N ILE A 171 10.66 -11.34 0.30
CA ILE A 171 9.22 -11.49 0.56
C ILE A 171 8.43 -10.17 0.45
N VAL A 172 8.99 -9.05 0.90
CA VAL A 172 8.33 -7.73 0.86
C VAL A 172 8.30 -7.20 -0.57
N ARG A 173 9.41 -7.32 -1.30
CA ARG A 173 9.48 -6.95 -2.73
C ARG A 173 8.52 -7.81 -3.56
N ALA A 174 8.50 -9.11 -3.31
CA ALA A 174 7.59 -10.05 -3.98
C ALA A 174 6.12 -9.73 -3.69
N SER A 175 5.77 -9.44 -2.42
CA SER A 175 4.42 -9.04 -2.06
C SER A 175 4.00 -7.72 -2.73
N SER A 176 4.92 -6.77 -2.84
CA SER A 176 4.66 -5.48 -3.52
C SER A 176 4.53 -5.65 -5.03
N LEU A 177 5.32 -6.56 -5.64
CA LEU A 177 5.21 -6.92 -7.06
C LEU A 177 3.86 -7.57 -7.37
N ILE A 178 3.39 -8.49 -6.52
CA ILE A 178 2.06 -9.10 -6.66
C ILE A 178 0.99 -8.01 -6.61
N SER A 179 1.07 -7.11 -5.63
CA SER A 179 0.16 -5.96 -5.54
C SER A 179 0.17 -5.15 -6.82
N ARG A 180 1.32 -4.64 -7.24
CA ARG A 180 1.41 -3.77 -8.40
C ARG A 180 0.93 -4.44 -9.68
N ALA A 181 1.43 -5.64 -9.98
CA ALA A 181 1.11 -6.32 -11.22
C ALA A 181 -0.36 -6.71 -11.31
N MET A 182 -0.99 -7.13 -10.20
CA MET A 182 -2.41 -7.46 -10.21
C MET A 182 -3.29 -6.23 -10.39
N ASP A 183 -2.95 -5.13 -9.71
CA ASP A 183 -3.64 -3.84 -9.85
C ASP A 183 -3.56 -3.34 -11.28
N ASP A 184 -2.34 -3.22 -11.84
CA ASP A 184 -2.14 -2.70 -13.20
C ASP A 184 -2.77 -3.58 -14.28
N ILE A 185 -2.78 -4.92 -14.14
CA ILE A 185 -3.44 -5.80 -15.12
C ILE A 185 -4.94 -5.59 -15.15
N VAL A 186 -5.56 -5.47 -13.97
CA VAL A 186 -7.02 -5.41 -13.82
C VAL A 186 -7.55 -3.99 -14.04
N GLY A 187 -6.81 -2.98 -13.59
CA GLY A 187 -7.11 -1.56 -13.75
C GLY A 187 -6.78 -1.02 -15.15
N HIS A 188 -5.93 -1.73 -15.91
CA HIS A 188 -5.27 -1.21 -17.11
C HIS A 188 -6.17 -0.37 -18.02
N GLU A 189 -7.28 -0.94 -18.50
CA GLU A 189 -8.12 -0.28 -19.51
C GLU A 189 -8.84 0.95 -18.93
N VAL A 190 -9.31 0.86 -17.69
CA VAL A 190 -10.04 1.94 -17.01
C VAL A 190 -9.10 3.10 -16.66
N GLU A 191 -7.86 2.80 -16.27
CA GLU A 191 -6.86 3.81 -15.93
C GLU A 191 -6.40 4.57 -17.17
N GLN A 192 -6.20 3.87 -18.30
CA GLN A 192 -5.86 4.50 -19.57
C GLN A 192 -6.98 5.43 -20.07
N GLU A 193 -8.25 5.04 -19.92
CA GLU A 193 -9.39 5.90 -20.28
C GLU A 193 -9.46 7.19 -19.45
N ARG A 194 -8.93 7.19 -18.23
CA ARG A 194 -8.93 8.35 -17.32
C ARG A 194 -7.74 9.30 -17.52
N GLY A 195 -6.79 8.95 -18.38
CA GLY A 195 -5.56 9.73 -18.58
C GLY A 195 -4.62 9.65 -17.37
N HIS A 196 -4.58 8.49 -16.70
CA HIS A 196 -3.67 8.24 -15.60
C HIS A 196 -2.21 8.09 -16.08
N VAL A 197 -1.25 8.05 -15.16
CA VAL A 197 0.17 7.83 -15.49
C VAL A 197 0.35 6.48 -16.20
N ALA A 198 1.37 6.37 -17.05
CA ALA A 198 1.68 5.12 -17.74
C ALA A 198 1.95 4.01 -16.71
N SER A 199 1.19 2.90 -16.78
CA SER A 199 1.35 1.75 -15.88
C SER A 199 2.64 0.96 -16.16
N ILE A 200 2.96 -0.06 -15.34
CA ILE A 200 4.08 -0.98 -15.66
C ILE A 200 3.86 -1.69 -17.00
N ILE A 201 2.59 -1.87 -17.41
CA ILE A 201 2.20 -2.51 -18.66
C ILE A 201 2.57 -1.60 -19.83
N GLU A 202 2.17 -0.33 -19.78
CA GLU A 202 2.45 0.65 -20.82
C GLU A 202 3.96 0.92 -20.95
N CYS A 203 4.67 1.05 -19.83
CA CYS A 203 6.12 1.23 -19.84
C CYS A 203 6.82 0.03 -20.49
N TYR A 204 6.41 -1.20 -20.15
CA TYR A 204 6.98 -2.42 -20.74
C TYR A 204 6.66 -2.57 -22.24
N MET A 205 5.42 -2.29 -22.64
CA MET A 205 5.00 -2.32 -24.05
C MET A 205 5.81 -1.31 -24.88
N LYS A 206 5.97 -0.09 -24.37
CA LYS A 206 6.71 0.97 -25.04
C LYS A 206 8.20 0.64 -25.18
N GLU A 207 8.84 0.13 -24.13
CA GLU A 207 10.29 -0.13 -24.16
C GLU A 207 10.66 -1.34 -25.03
N TYR A 208 9.86 -2.41 -24.97
CA TYR A 208 10.18 -3.67 -25.67
C TYR A 208 9.38 -3.88 -26.96
N GLY A 209 8.51 -2.95 -27.34
CA GLY A 209 7.67 -3.06 -28.54
C GLY A 209 6.71 -4.26 -28.51
N THR A 210 6.27 -4.67 -27.32
CA THR A 210 5.43 -5.85 -27.12
C THR A 210 3.94 -5.51 -27.21
N SER A 211 3.12 -6.50 -27.55
CA SER A 211 1.67 -6.40 -27.47
C SER A 211 1.17 -6.42 -26.03
N LYS A 212 -0.05 -5.92 -25.80
CA LYS A 212 -0.74 -5.98 -24.49
C LYS A 212 -0.81 -7.40 -23.95
N GLN A 213 -1.14 -8.38 -24.79
CA GLN A 213 -1.22 -9.79 -24.39
C GLN A 213 0.13 -10.36 -23.96
N GLU A 214 1.22 -10.00 -24.65
CA GLU A 214 2.57 -10.43 -24.27
C GLU A 214 3.00 -9.81 -22.94
N ALA A 215 2.69 -8.52 -22.71
CA ALA A 215 2.91 -7.87 -21.43
C ALA A 215 2.12 -8.55 -20.30
N TYR A 216 0.83 -8.86 -20.50
CA TYR A 216 0.02 -9.58 -19.51
C TYR A 216 0.60 -10.95 -19.17
N ILE A 217 1.02 -11.73 -20.17
CA ILE A 217 1.66 -13.05 -19.94
C ILE A 217 2.95 -12.89 -19.14
N LYS A 218 3.76 -11.87 -19.44
CA LYS A 218 4.99 -11.54 -18.71
C LYS A 218 4.70 -11.27 -17.23
N PHE A 219 3.75 -10.40 -16.90
CA PHE A 219 3.45 -10.05 -15.51
C PHE A 219 2.72 -11.16 -14.75
N GLN A 220 1.87 -11.96 -15.39
CA GLN A 220 1.32 -13.17 -14.78
C GLN A 220 2.40 -14.19 -14.39
N LYS A 221 3.44 -14.32 -15.22
CA LYS A 221 4.61 -15.14 -14.90
C LYS A 221 5.42 -14.54 -13.75
N GLU A 222 5.55 -13.21 -13.69
CA GLU A 222 6.21 -12.53 -12.57
C GLU A 222 5.45 -12.70 -11.25
N ILE A 223 4.12 -12.57 -11.24
CA ILE A 223 3.26 -12.88 -10.09
C ILE A 223 3.49 -14.33 -9.63
N THR A 224 3.53 -15.28 -10.56
CA THR A 224 3.80 -16.70 -10.24
C THR A 224 5.18 -16.90 -9.60
N ASN A 225 6.19 -16.17 -10.07
CA ASN A 225 7.54 -16.23 -9.50
C ASN A 225 7.61 -15.54 -8.13
N ALA A 226 6.95 -14.41 -7.96
CA ALA A 226 6.85 -13.71 -6.69
C ALA A 226 6.22 -14.61 -5.61
N TRP A 227 5.19 -15.39 -5.93
CA TRP A 227 4.64 -16.39 -5.00
C TRP A 227 5.67 -17.46 -4.60
N LYS A 228 6.53 -17.90 -5.52
CA LYS A 228 7.62 -18.84 -5.19
C LYS A 228 8.66 -18.17 -4.30
N ASP A 229 8.97 -16.91 -4.54
CA ASP A 229 9.93 -16.15 -3.73
C ASP A 229 9.40 -15.92 -2.31
N ILE A 230 8.11 -15.59 -2.15
CA ILE A 230 7.45 -15.59 -0.84
C ILE A 230 7.61 -16.95 -0.15
N ASN A 231 7.34 -18.07 -0.85
CA ASN A 231 7.44 -19.40 -0.24
C ASN A 231 8.87 -19.77 0.20
N LYS A 232 9.90 -19.33 -0.53
CA LYS A 232 11.31 -19.59 -0.17
C LYS A 232 11.68 -18.97 1.17
N GLU A 233 11.15 -17.79 1.48
CA GLU A 233 11.45 -17.04 2.69
C GLU A 233 10.88 -17.69 3.97
N PHE A 234 9.99 -18.69 3.81
CA PHE A 234 9.49 -19.53 4.91
C PHE A 234 10.35 -20.78 5.18
N PHE A 235 11.39 -21.04 4.37
CA PHE A 235 12.31 -22.15 4.64
C PHE A 235 13.14 -21.89 5.90
N ARG A 236 13.41 -22.96 6.66
CA ARG A 236 14.11 -22.86 7.95
C ARG A 236 15.64 -22.95 7.78
N PRO A 237 16.41 -22.20 8.60
CA PRO A 237 15.96 -21.22 9.60
C PRO A 237 15.44 -19.93 8.96
N THR A 238 14.43 -19.30 9.56
CA THR A 238 13.92 -17.99 9.11
C THR A 238 14.73 -16.86 9.74
N GLU A 239 14.93 -15.75 9.02
CA GLU A 239 15.67 -14.58 9.52
C GLU A 239 14.92 -13.80 10.61
N VAL A 240 13.59 -13.78 10.53
CA VAL A 240 12.69 -13.09 11.47
C VAL A 240 11.63 -14.05 12.02
N PRO A 241 10.91 -13.67 13.10
CA PRO A 241 9.81 -14.47 13.62
C PRO A 241 8.74 -14.76 12.57
N MET A 242 8.18 -15.97 12.60
CA MET A 242 7.17 -16.44 11.62
C MET A 242 5.98 -15.49 11.48
N PHE A 243 5.51 -14.93 12.59
CA PHE A 243 4.36 -14.02 12.58
C PHE A 243 4.64 -12.75 11.77
N VAL A 244 5.90 -12.34 11.58
CA VAL A 244 6.28 -11.19 10.75
C VAL A 244 6.09 -11.54 9.27
N LEU A 245 6.63 -12.69 8.84
CA LEU A 245 6.49 -13.20 7.48
C LEU A 245 5.02 -13.41 7.10
N GLU A 246 4.21 -13.90 8.04
CA GLU A 246 2.77 -14.08 7.85
C GLU A 246 2.04 -12.76 7.52
N ARG A 247 2.49 -11.61 8.05
CA ARG A 247 1.85 -10.32 7.73
C ARG A 247 2.05 -9.96 6.26
N VAL A 248 3.30 -10.10 5.80
CA VAL A 248 3.67 -9.84 4.39
C VAL A 248 2.97 -10.82 3.46
N LEU A 249 2.98 -12.11 3.79
CA LEU A 249 2.26 -13.15 3.05
C LEU A 249 0.75 -12.85 2.97
N ASN A 250 0.13 -12.47 4.08
CA ASN A 250 -1.31 -12.24 4.10
C ASN A 250 -1.71 -10.98 3.34
N LEU A 251 -0.86 -9.95 3.28
CA LEU A 251 -1.03 -8.83 2.35
C LEU A 251 -1.09 -9.31 0.89
N ALA A 252 -0.17 -10.17 0.46
CA ALA A 252 -0.22 -10.76 -0.89
C ALA A 252 -1.49 -11.59 -1.13
N ARG A 253 -1.93 -12.37 -0.13
CA ARG A 253 -3.14 -13.21 -0.25
C ARG A 253 -4.43 -12.40 -0.38
N VAL A 254 -4.54 -11.32 0.37
CA VAL A 254 -5.71 -10.46 0.26
C VAL A 254 -5.71 -9.68 -1.05
N MET A 255 -4.53 -9.33 -1.59
CA MET A 255 -4.45 -8.82 -2.97
C MET A 255 -5.00 -9.83 -3.97
N ASP A 256 -4.53 -11.07 -3.92
CA ASP A 256 -5.00 -12.14 -4.82
C ASP A 256 -6.52 -12.32 -4.72
N THR A 257 -7.06 -12.15 -3.52
CA THR A 257 -8.50 -12.27 -3.28
C THR A 257 -9.28 -11.10 -3.88
N LEU A 258 -8.79 -9.87 -3.69
CA LEU A 258 -9.48 -8.64 -4.07
C LEU A 258 -9.36 -8.32 -5.56
N TYR A 259 -8.26 -8.71 -6.20
CA TYR A 259 -7.89 -8.34 -7.57
C TYR A 259 -7.77 -9.54 -8.52
N LYS A 260 -8.34 -10.70 -8.16
CA LYS A 260 -8.25 -11.91 -9.00
C LYS A 260 -8.88 -11.75 -10.38
N GLU A 261 -10.02 -11.08 -10.40
CA GLU A 261 -10.96 -11.04 -11.53
C GLU A 261 -11.37 -9.60 -11.87
N GLU A 262 -11.50 -8.75 -10.84
CA GLU A 262 -11.94 -7.36 -10.94
C GLU A 262 -11.21 -6.52 -9.89
N ASP A 263 -11.21 -5.19 -10.06
CA ASP A 263 -10.76 -4.27 -9.00
C ASP A 263 -11.82 -4.23 -7.90
N GLY A 264 -11.72 -5.18 -6.97
CA GLY A 264 -12.66 -5.31 -5.87
C GLY A 264 -12.67 -4.10 -4.94
N TYR A 265 -11.53 -3.40 -4.81
CA TYR A 265 -11.41 -2.27 -3.90
C TYR A 265 -12.18 -1.05 -4.41
N THR A 266 -12.05 -0.72 -5.69
CA THR A 266 -12.80 0.39 -6.30
C THR A 266 -14.24 -0.02 -6.60
N ASN A 267 -14.45 -1.26 -7.07
CA ASN A 267 -15.73 -1.77 -7.56
C ASN A 267 -16.31 -2.88 -6.68
N ALA A 268 -16.56 -2.57 -5.41
CA ALA A 268 -17.11 -3.49 -4.42
C ALA A 268 -18.59 -3.91 -4.64
N LYS A 269 -19.11 -3.91 -5.87
CA LYS A 269 -20.51 -4.29 -6.16
C LYS A 269 -20.68 -5.79 -6.38
N GLY A 270 -19.60 -6.48 -6.75
CA GLY A 270 -19.58 -7.90 -7.11
C GLY A 270 -19.19 -8.81 -5.96
N LYS A 271 -18.15 -9.62 -6.19
CA LYS A 271 -17.74 -10.73 -5.31
C LYS A 271 -17.36 -10.25 -3.92
N LEU A 272 -16.67 -9.11 -3.83
CA LEU A 272 -16.25 -8.53 -2.56
C LEU A 272 -17.44 -8.19 -1.64
N LYS A 273 -18.54 -7.67 -2.20
CA LYS A 273 -19.75 -7.35 -1.41
C LYS A 273 -20.29 -8.57 -0.69
N ASN A 274 -20.36 -9.70 -1.40
CA ASN A 274 -20.86 -10.95 -0.86
C ASN A 274 -19.93 -11.47 0.25
N MET A 275 -18.62 -11.38 0.06
CA MET A 275 -17.64 -11.75 1.09
C MET A 275 -17.73 -10.86 2.33
N ILE A 276 -17.85 -9.55 2.15
CA ILE A 276 -18.05 -8.58 3.24
C ILE A 276 -19.31 -8.93 4.02
N ASN A 277 -20.43 -9.16 3.34
CA ASN A 277 -21.68 -9.49 4.02
C ASN A 277 -21.56 -10.78 4.83
N SER A 278 -21.00 -11.83 4.22
CA SER A 278 -20.80 -13.13 4.86
C SER A 278 -19.90 -13.06 6.09
N ILE A 279 -18.86 -12.21 6.08
CA ILE A 279 -17.87 -12.13 7.16
C ILE A 279 -18.23 -11.10 8.24
N LEU A 280 -18.86 -9.97 7.85
CA LEU A 280 -19.04 -8.81 8.73
C LEU A 280 -20.49 -8.54 9.14
N THR A 281 -21.47 -9.16 8.48
CA THR A 281 -22.89 -8.91 8.78
C THR A 281 -23.67 -10.17 9.13
N GLU A 282 -23.36 -11.30 8.49
CA GLU A 282 -24.08 -12.55 8.69
C GLU A 282 -23.47 -13.34 9.86
N SER A 283 -24.30 -13.75 10.81
CA SER A 283 -23.88 -14.67 11.87
C SER A 283 -24.05 -16.12 11.40
N VAL A 284 -23.06 -16.96 11.66
CA VAL A 284 -23.23 -18.42 11.54
C VAL A 284 -24.20 -18.86 12.63
N LYS A 285 -25.28 -19.55 12.25
CA LYS A 285 -26.18 -20.19 13.22
C LYS A 285 -25.43 -21.36 13.86
N ILE A 286 -25.33 -21.33 15.18
CA ILE A 286 -24.70 -22.37 16.01
C ILE A 286 -25.80 -23.24 16.61
#